data_AF-W7K8B2-F1
#
_entry.id   AF-W7K8B2-F1
#
_cell.length_a   1.000
_cell.length_b   1.000
_cell.length_c   1.000
_cell.angle_alpha   90.00
_cell.angle_beta   90.00
_cell.angle_gamma   90.00
#
_symmetry.space_group_name_H-M   'P 1'
#
loop_
_entity.id
_entity.type
_entity.pdbx_description
1 polymer ?
#
loop_
_entity_poly.entity_id
_entity_poly.type
_entity_poly.pdbx_seq_one_letter_code
_entity_poly.pdbx_strand_id
1 'polypeptide(L)'
;MRTLIEKLGEDNDNIESLYIDIDEFPELGENEDINELPTILLRKNGKYLDKIIGMNESDLIKAVEKHQKRRRNFMSCGYNMLCIFMNI
;
A
#
# COMPACT_ATOMS: atom_id res chain seq x y z
N MET A 1 -6.72 -0.84 -11.86
CA MET A 1 -6.00 -0.69 -10.57
C MET A 1 -6.38 0.56 -9.78
N ARG A 2 -6.32 1.79 -10.33
CA ARG A 2 -6.63 3.02 -9.58
C ARG A 2 -7.97 2.98 -8.81
N THR A 3 -9.05 2.59 -9.49
CA THR A 3 -10.40 2.50 -8.90
C THR A 3 -10.54 1.49 -7.76
N LEU A 4 -9.73 0.42 -7.77
CA LEU A 4 -9.75 -0.59 -6.70
C LEU A 4 -9.06 -0.07 -5.44
N ILE A 5 -7.97 0.69 -5.63
CA ILE A 5 -7.15 1.26 -4.56
C ILE A 5 -7.90 2.38 -3.84
N GLU A 6 -8.59 3.23 -4.59
CA GLU A 6 -9.45 4.29 -4.05
C GLU A 6 -10.57 3.67 -3.21
N LYS A 7 -11.27 2.66 -3.76
CA LYS A 7 -12.27 1.90 -3.02
C LYS A 7 -11.71 1.24 -1.77
N LEU A 8 -10.51 0.66 -1.83
CA LEU A 8 -9.86 0.05 -0.67
C LEU A 8 -9.66 1.03 0.48
N GLY A 9 -9.34 2.29 0.18
CA GLY A 9 -9.24 3.37 1.17
C GLY A 9 -10.63 3.83 1.65
N GLU A 10 -11.59 4.02 0.74
CA GLU A 10 -12.96 4.43 1.09
C GLU A 10 -13.69 3.39 1.95
N ASP A 11 -13.56 2.10 1.64
CA ASP A 11 -14.18 0.99 2.38
C ASP A 11 -13.52 0.76 3.75
N ASN A 12 -12.35 1.36 4.02
CA ASN A 12 -11.60 1.13 5.25
C ASN A 12 -11.03 2.43 5.83
N ASP A 13 -11.70 3.03 6.82
CA ASP A 13 -11.23 4.22 7.55
C ASP A 13 -9.81 4.11 8.16
N ASN A 14 -9.27 2.89 8.28
CA ASN A 14 -7.91 2.65 8.80
C ASN A 14 -6.85 2.51 7.69
N ILE A 15 -7.23 2.60 6.42
CA ILE A 15 -6.34 2.46 5.27
C ILE A 15 -6.35 3.77 4.50
N GLU A 16 -5.17 4.36 4.37
CA GLU A 16 -4.94 5.50 3.50
C GLU A 16 -4.27 4.97 2.24
N SER A 17 -4.88 5.19 1.07
CA SER A 17 -4.28 4.84 -0.20
C SER A 17 -3.74 6.09 -0.89
N LEU A 18 -2.47 6.04 -1.28
CA LEU A 18 -1.80 7.11 -1.99
C LEU A 18 -1.30 6.56 -3.32
N TYR A 19 -1.60 7.27 -4.40
CA TYR A 19 -1.09 6.95 -5.72
C TYR A 19 0.00 7.95 -6.08
N ILE A 20 1.18 7.45 -6.43
CA ILE A 20 2.34 8.26 -6.81
C ILE A 20 2.79 7.82 -8.20
N ASP A 21 2.83 8.77 -9.13
CA ASP A 21 3.40 8.56 -10.45
C ASP A 21 4.93 8.67 -10.36
N ILE A 22 5.64 7.60 -10.69
CA ILE A 22 7.11 7.58 -10.57
C ILE A 22 7.79 8.42 -11.64
N ASP A 23 7.10 8.69 -12.75
CA ASP A 23 7.58 9.58 -13.80
C ASP A 23 7.69 11.03 -13.31
N GLU A 24 6.84 11.43 -12.36
CA GLU A 24 6.93 12.74 -11.71
C GLU A 24 7.97 12.74 -10.56
N PHE A 25 8.22 11.57 -9.95
CA PHE A 25 9.13 11.41 -8.81
C PHE A 25 10.12 10.25 -8.99
N PRO A 26 11.06 10.33 -9.95
CA PRO A 26 12.00 9.25 -10.25
C PRO A 26 12.93 8.94 -9.06
N GLU A 27 13.22 9.96 -8.24
CA GLU A 27 13.97 9.83 -6.99
C GLU A 27 13.33 8.86 -6.00
N LEU A 28 12.00 8.75 -5.95
CA LEU A 28 11.32 7.79 -5.08
C LEU A 28 11.48 6.36 -5.60
N GLY A 29 11.45 6.18 -6.93
CA GLY A 29 11.71 4.88 -7.56
C GLY A 29 13.11 4.38 -7.25
N GLU A 30 14.12 5.25 -7.32
CA GLU A 30 15.49 4.91 -6.97
C GLU A 30 15.67 4.65 -5.47
N ASN A 31 15.16 5.53 -4.60
CA ASN A 31 15.31 5.39 -3.15
C ASN A 31 14.63 4.11 -2.60
N GLU A 32 13.48 3.74 -3.17
CA GLU A 32 12.73 2.57 -2.74
C GLU A 32 13.10 1.29 -3.55
N ASP A 33 14.12 1.37 -4.42
CA ASP A 33 14.63 0.28 -5.27
C ASP A 33 13.49 -0.40 -6.06
N ILE A 34 12.79 0.41 -6.85
CA ILE A 34 11.65 -0.02 -7.66
C ILE A 34 12.11 -0.35 -9.06
N ASN A 35 12.30 -1.63 -9.30
CA ASN A 35 12.77 -2.16 -10.58
C ASN A 35 11.61 -2.60 -11.50
N GLU A 36 10.44 -2.89 -10.94
CA GLU A 36 9.28 -3.36 -11.71
C GLU A 36 8.00 -2.67 -11.22
N LEU A 37 7.06 -2.45 -12.13
CA LEU A 37 5.78 -1.83 -11.85
C LEU A 37 4.62 -2.77 -12.24
N PRO A 38 3.48 -2.70 -11.53
CA PRO A 38 3.19 -1.83 -10.39
C PRO A 38 3.93 -2.28 -9.12
N THR A 39 4.42 -1.32 -8.32
CA THR A 39 4.99 -1.60 -6.99
C THR A 39 4.15 -0.95 -5.91
N ILE A 40 3.98 -1.68 -4.80
CA ILE A 40 3.11 -1.28 -3.71
C ILE A 40 3.91 -1.34 -2.42
N LEU A 41 3.97 -0.20 -1.75
CA LEU A 41 4.64 -0.03 -0.48
C LEU A 41 3.59 0.03 0.62
N LEU A 42 3.66 -0.93 1.53
CA LEU A 42 2.82 -0.96 2.71
C LEU A 42 3.58 -0.32 3.85
N ARG A 43 3.04 0.76 4.40
CA ARG A 43 3.57 1.46 5.57
C ARG A 43 2.51 1.46 6.66
N LYS A 44 2.92 1.29 7.91
CA LYS A 44 2.02 1.35 9.06
C LYS A 44 2.64 2.22 10.13
N ASN A 45 1.95 3.29 10.51
CA ASN A 45 2.43 4.26 11.50
C ASN A 45 3.85 4.79 11.18
N GLY A 46 4.08 5.16 9.92
CA GLY A 46 5.37 5.66 9.43
C GLY A 46 6.49 4.61 9.32
N LYS A 47 6.24 3.34 9.69
CA LYS A 47 7.20 2.24 9.52
C LYS A 47 6.91 1.48 8.24
N TYR A 48 7.96 1.17 7.49
CA TYR A 48 7.91 0.24 6.38
C TYR A 48 7.47 -1.13 6.88
N LEU A 49 6.38 -1.66 6.32
CA LEU A 49 5.79 -2.92 6.70
C LEU A 49 6.15 -4.01 5.68
N ASP A 50 5.92 -3.72 4.40
CA ASP A 50 6.17 -4.64 3.30
C ASP A 50 6.28 -3.89 1.96
N LYS A 51 6.99 -4.47 0.99
CA LYS A 51 7.01 -4.02 -0.42
C LYS A 51 6.67 -5.21 -1.29
N ILE A 52 5.73 -5.00 -2.20
CA ILE A 52 5.28 -6.03 -3.10
C ILE A 52 5.37 -5.46 -4.51
N ILE A 53 6.13 -6.19 -5.33
CA ILE A 53 6.53 -5.79 -6.68
C ILE A 53 5.75 -6.63 -7.68
N GLY A 54 5.25 -6.01 -8.75
CA GLY A 54 4.67 -6.70 -9.91
C GLY A 54 3.36 -7.44 -9.60
N MET A 55 2.54 -6.93 -8.70
CA MET A 55 1.33 -7.63 -8.30
C MET A 55 0.05 -7.17 -9.01
N ASN A 56 -0.89 -8.10 -9.15
CA ASN A 56 -2.18 -7.86 -9.78
C ASN A 56 -3.25 -7.46 -8.75
N GLU A 57 -4.38 -6.95 -9.24
CA GLU A 57 -5.52 -6.51 -8.43
C GLU A 57 -5.98 -7.55 -7.38
N SER A 58 -5.98 -8.83 -7.75
CA SER A 58 -6.38 -9.91 -6.83
C SER A 58 -5.39 -10.14 -5.70
N ASP A 59 -4.09 -9.97 -5.97
CA ASP A 59 -3.02 -10.16 -4.99
C ASP A 59 -2.96 -9.00 -4.01
N LEU A 60 -3.25 -7.78 -4.47
CA LEU A 60 -3.42 -6.60 -3.63
C LEU A 60 -4.51 -6.81 -2.57
N ILE A 61 -5.71 -7.24 -2.98
CA ILE A 61 -6.83 -7.46 -2.05
C ILE A 61 -6.41 -8.47 -0.97
N LYS A 62 -5.80 -9.60 -1.38
CA LYS A 62 -5.31 -10.62 -0.45
C LYS A 62 -4.23 -10.11 0.49
N ALA A 63 -3.30 -9.28 0.00
CA ALA A 63 -2.26 -8.69 0.80
C ALA A 63 -2.86 -7.78 1.88
N VAL A 64 -3.76 -6.88 1.49
CA VAL A 64 -4.47 -6.00 2.44
C VAL A 64 -5.24 -6.83 3.46
N GLU A 65 -6.02 -7.83 3.04
CA GLU A 65 -6.76 -8.71 3.94
C GLU A 65 -5.83 -9.45 4.92
N LYS A 66 -4.66 -9.92 4.46
CA LYS A 66 -3.66 -10.60 5.28
C LYS A 66 -3.10 -9.66 6.36
N HIS A 67 -2.80 -8.41 6.01
CA HIS A 67 -2.28 -7.41 6.94
C HIS A 67 -3.36 -6.85 7.87
N GLN A 68 -4.63 -6.82 7.45
CA GLN A 68 -5.78 -6.55 8.31
C GLN A 68 -5.99 -7.64 9.35
N LYS A 69 -5.94 -8.93 8.95
CA LYS A 69 -6.15 -10.08 9.84
C LYS A 69 -5.00 -10.32 10.82
N ARG A 70 -3.82 -9.73 10.62
CA ARG A 70 -2.66 -9.85 11.53
C ARG A 70 -2.84 -9.05 12.85
N ARG A 71 -4.05 -9.03 13.37
CA ARG A 71 -4.47 -8.53 14.68
C ARG A 71 -5.28 -9.60 15.42
N ARG A 72 -4.60 -10.48 16.14
CA ARG A 72 -5.15 -11.05 17.38
C ARG A 72 -4.44 -10.34 18.51
N ASN A 73 -5.20 -9.64 19.35
CA ASN A 73 -4.79 -8.88 20.54
C ASN A 73 -4.15 -7.51 20.26
N PHE A 74 -4.96 -6.45 20.20
CA PHE A 74 -4.96 -5.37 21.20
C PHE A 74 -6.02 -4.33 20.83
N MET A 75 -6.93 -4.08 21.78
CA MET A 75 -7.77 -2.88 21.88
C MET A 75 -6.89 -1.62 21.88
N SER A 76 -7.48 -0.49 21.48
CA SER A 76 -6.99 0.89 21.59
C SER A 76 -6.12 1.48 20.46
N CYS A 77 -6.56 2.66 20.01
CA CYS A 77 -5.97 3.62 19.08
C CYS A 77 -6.02 3.32 17.58
N GLY A 78 -6.30 4.35 16.79
CA GLY A 78 -6.29 4.33 15.32
C GLY A 78 -4.88 4.12 14.80
N TYR A 79 -4.72 3.25 13.81
CA TYR A 79 -3.43 3.01 13.17
C TYR A 79 -3.64 3.03 11.66
N ASN A 80 -3.36 4.19 11.06
CA ASN A 80 -3.45 4.39 9.62
C ASN A 80 -2.40 3.50 8.93
N MET A 81 -2.86 2.60 8.07
CA MET A 81 -2.03 1.84 7.15
C MET A 81 -1.97 2.61 5.85
N LEU A 82 -0.81 3.17 5.52
CA LEU A 82 -0.59 3.91 4.30
C LEU A 82 -0.09 2.95 3.23
N CYS A 83 -0.88 2.76 2.19
CA CYS A 83 -0.55 1.96 1.02
C CYS A 83 -0.17 2.92 -0.11
N ILE A 84 1.10 2.94 -0.50
CA ILE A 84 1.58 3.76 -1.60
C ILE A 84 1.67 2.89 -2.84
N PHE A 85 1.03 3.33 -3.92
CA PHE A 85 0.97 2.63 -5.19
C PHE A 85 1.73 3.43 -6.23
N MET A 86 2.73 2.79 -6.81
CA MET A 86 3.61 3.37 -7.80
C MET A 86 3.36 2.69 -9.14
N ASN A 87 3.14 3.50 -10.16
CA ASN A 87 2.87 3.05 -11.53
C ASN A 87 3.59 3.95 -12.56
N ILE A 88 3.72 3.42 -13.78
CA ILE A 88 4.02 4.15 -15.01
C ILE A 88 2.71 4.64 -15.64
#